data_AF-V2U6D7-F1
#
_entry.id   AF-V2U6D7-F1
#
_cell.length_a   1.000
_cell.length_b   1.000
_cell.length_c   1.000
_cell.angle_alpha   90.00
_cell.angle_beta   90.00
_cell.angle_gamma   90.00
#
_symmetry.space_group_name_H-M   'P 1'
#
loop_
_entity.id
_entity.type
_entity.pdbx_description
1 polymer ?
#
loop_
_entity_poly.entity_id
_entity_poly.type
_entity_poly.pdbx_seq_one_letter_code
_entity_poly.pdbx_strand_id
1 'polypeptide(L)'
;MKNRLFSAFLSPDLQKLSRLFSSCSTSAYRLRAYPHQTRFKRIAGFTLLEVMVALAIFATAAMALTQVAMQYTQSTSHAILRTKAQFVALNEQALMEIQQDWLTGTQSKQVTLQGESWQIDKSAQPTISPNVQRVEVQVSLFNLDTGQVEAGITHLVFFNHRAAQ
;
A
#
# COMPACT_ATOMS: atom_id res chain seq x y z
N MET A 1 13.83 20.12 34.00
CA MET A 1 15.11 19.46 34.32
C MET A 1 14.79 17.99 34.63
N LYS A 2 15.40 17.05 33.90
CA LYS A 2 14.87 15.69 33.64
C LYS A 2 14.88 14.78 34.88
N ASN A 3 13.71 14.20 35.18
CA ASN A 3 13.55 13.09 36.10
C ASN A 3 13.80 11.76 35.39
N ARG A 4 14.46 10.84 36.11
CA ARG A 4 14.59 9.43 35.77
C ARG A 4 13.22 8.75 35.85
N LEU A 5 13.01 7.75 35.00
CA LEU A 5 12.58 6.38 35.33
C LEU A 5 11.79 5.76 34.16
N PHE A 6 11.96 4.44 34.01
CA PHE A 6 11.23 3.51 33.13
C PHE A 6 11.59 3.46 31.64
N SER A 7 12.62 2.67 31.35
CA SER A 7 12.54 1.71 30.25
C SER A 7 13.14 0.38 30.71
N ALA A 8 12.32 -0.36 31.46
CA ALA A 8 12.42 -1.80 31.53
C ALA A 8 11.98 -2.35 30.17
N PHE A 9 12.87 -3.05 29.47
CA PHE A 9 12.62 -4.19 28.58
C PHE A 9 13.88 -4.40 27.74
N LEU A 10 14.84 -5.17 28.26
CA LEU A 10 15.80 -5.91 27.43
C LEU A 10 16.42 -7.02 28.27
N SER A 11 16.41 -8.21 27.68
CA SER A 11 16.58 -9.53 28.26
C SER A 11 17.93 -9.78 28.96
N PRO A 12 17.98 -10.78 29.87
CA PRO A 12 19.18 -11.16 30.59
C PRO A 12 20.05 -12.11 29.77
N ASP A 13 20.89 -11.60 28.86
CA ASP A 13 21.82 -12.48 28.12
C ASP A 13 23.17 -11.84 27.74
N LEU A 14 23.65 -10.87 28.54
CA LEU A 14 24.88 -10.12 28.24
C LEU A 14 25.87 -10.00 29.40
N GLN A 15 25.74 -10.81 30.45
CA GLN A 15 26.68 -10.80 31.59
C GLN A 15 27.75 -11.91 31.56
N LYS A 16 27.78 -12.80 30.55
CA LYS A 16 28.65 -14.00 30.59
C LYS A 16 29.83 -14.05 29.61
N LEU A 17 30.25 -12.94 29.01
CA LEU A 17 31.42 -12.93 28.10
C LEU A 17 32.47 -11.85 28.43
N SER A 18 32.49 -11.34 29.65
CA SER A 18 33.46 -10.31 30.10
C SER A 18 34.79 -10.88 30.65
N ARG A 19 35.16 -12.13 30.33
CA ARG A 19 36.38 -12.77 30.86
C ARG A 19 37.10 -13.61 29.83
N LEU A 20 37.56 -13.02 28.71
CA LEU A 20 38.39 -13.77 27.77
C LEU A 20 39.45 -12.95 27.02
N PHE A 21 39.94 -11.82 27.54
CA PHE A 21 41.10 -11.17 26.89
C PHE A 21 42.06 -10.60 27.93
N SER A 22 42.88 -11.48 28.50
CA SER A 22 44.12 -11.14 29.19
C SER A 22 45.27 -11.79 28.42
N SER A 23 46.31 -10.99 28.17
CA SER A 23 47.57 -11.32 27.49
C SER A 23 47.56 -11.34 25.96
N CYS A 24 48.15 -10.30 25.36
CA CYS A 24 48.96 -10.45 24.15
C CYS A 24 50.02 -9.33 24.09
N SER A 25 51.21 -9.74 23.67
CA SER A 25 52.52 -9.11 23.85
C SER A 25 52.75 -7.86 23.00
N THR A 26 53.51 -6.92 23.55
CA THR A 26 54.08 -5.76 22.87
C THR A 26 55.02 -6.21 21.75
N SER A 27 54.58 -6.10 20.50
CA SER A 27 55.42 -6.30 19.32
C SER A 27 55.82 -4.94 18.75
N ALA A 28 57.12 -4.64 18.74
CA ALA A 28 57.69 -3.42 18.21
C ALA A 28 57.55 -3.38 16.68
N TYR A 29 56.60 -2.60 16.17
CA TYR A 29 56.40 -2.42 14.73
C TYR A 29 57.49 -1.51 14.15
N ARG A 30 58.47 -2.13 13.47
CA ARG A 30 59.45 -1.47 12.62
C ARG A 30 58.72 -0.77 11.46
N LEU A 31 58.62 0.55 11.49
CA LEU A 31 58.07 1.34 10.38
C LEU A 31 59.02 1.28 9.19
N ARG A 32 58.74 0.42 8.21
CA ARG A 32 59.26 0.55 6.84
C ARG A 32 58.48 1.69 6.17
N ALA A 33 59.17 2.77 5.87
CA ALA A 33 58.65 3.81 4.99
C ALA A 33 58.46 3.21 3.58
N TYR A 34 57.21 3.13 3.14
CA TYR A 34 56.87 2.77 1.76
C TYR A 34 56.97 4.04 0.91
N PRO A 35 57.74 4.04 -0.20
CA PRO A 35 57.72 5.19 -1.11
C PRO A 35 56.31 5.29 -1.70
N HIS A 36 55.62 6.38 -1.37
CA HIS A 36 54.34 6.70 -1.97
C HIS A 36 54.57 7.11 -3.41
N GLN A 37 54.50 6.13 -4.32
CA GLN A 37 54.61 6.36 -5.75
C GLN A 37 53.33 7.06 -6.22
N THR A 38 53.31 8.40 -6.16
CA THR A 38 52.28 9.22 -6.80
C THR A 38 52.42 9.09 -8.31
N ARG A 39 51.84 8.02 -8.87
CA ARG A 39 51.73 7.81 -10.30
C ARG A 39 50.88 8.96 -10.84
N PHE A 40 51.48 9.82 -11.67
CA PHE A 40 50.74 10.82 -12.44
C PHE A 40 49.59 10.12 -13.16
N LYS A 41 48.36 10.45 -12.74
CA LYS A 41 47.12 9.93 -13.30
C LYS A 41 47.09 10.42 -14.75
N ARG A 42 47.34 9.52 -15.72
CA ARG A 42 47.08 9.84 -17.13
C ARG A 42 45.60 10.25 -17.19
N ILE A 43 45.34 11.47 -17.61
CA ILE A 43 43.99 11.90 -17.96
C ILE A 43 43.67 11.12 -19.24
N ALA A 44 43.08 9.94 -19.07
CA ALA A 44 42.53 9.18 -20.18
C ALA A 44 41.33 9.97 -20.70
N GLY A 45 41.34 10.33 -21.98
CA GLY A 45 40.17 10.89 -22.64
C GLY A 45 39.03 9.87 -22.68
N PHE A 46 37.79 10.35 -22.65
CA PHE A 46 36.60 9.51 -22.81
C PHE A 46 36.66 8.75 -24.12
N THR A 47 36.61 7.41 -24.05
CA THR A 47 36.43 6.61 -25.25
C THR A 47 34.96 6.59 -25.65
N LEU A 48 34.69 6.45 -26.95
CA LEU A 48 33.32 6.28 -27.46
C LEU A 48 32.62 5.07 -26.81
N LEU A 49 33.37 3.98 -26.56
CA LEU A 49 32.86 2.76 -25.93
C LEU A 49 32.40 3.00 -24.49
N GLU A 50 33.14 3.79 -23.70
CA GLU A 50 32.80 4.08 -22.31
C GLU A 50 31.48 4.84 -22.19
N VAL A 51 31.28 5.84 -23.05
CA VAL A 51 30.02 6.60 -23.09
C VAL A 51 28.86 5.72 -23.53
N MET A 52 29.05 4.84 -24.51
CA MET A 52 28.02 3.89 -24.95
C MET A 52 27.60 2.94 -23.84
N VAL A 53 28.55 2.37 -23.11
CA VAL A 53 28.27 1.46 -21.98
C VAL A 53 27.58 2.22 -20.84
N ALA A 54 28.06 3.42 -20.51
CA ALA A 54 27.44 4.25 -19.48
C ALA A 54 25.99 4.61 -19.84
N LEU A 55 25.73 5.00 -21.09
CA LEU A 55 24.38 5.28 -21.57
C LEU A 55 23.51 4.03 -21.58
N ALA A 56 24.05 2.86 -21.93
CA ALA A 56 23.29 1.60 -21.88
C ALA A 56 22.87 1.22 -20.45
N ILE A 57 23.78 1.35 -19.49
CA ILE A 57 23.47 1.11 -18.07
C ILE A 57 22.48 2.16 -17.55
N PHE A 58 22.68 3.43 -17.91
CA PHE A 58 21.78 4.50 -17.53
C PHE A 58 20.37 4.31 -18.11
N ALA A 59 20.27 3.95 -19.38
CA ALA A 59 18.99 3.70 -20.05
C ALA A 59 18.23 2.55 -19.41
N THR A 60 18.90 1.46 -19.04
CA THR A 60 18.25 0.35 -18.34
C THR A 60 17.78 0.74 -16.95
N ALA A 61 18.58 1.49 -16.19
CA ALA A 61 18.17 2.03 -14.89
C ALA A 61 16.97 2.99 -15.02
N ALA A 62 16.96 3.88 -16.03
CA ALA A 62 15.87 4.81 -16.29
C ALA A 62 14.58 4.09 -16.69
N MET A 63 14.66 3.03 -17.51
CA MET A 63 13.50 2.19 -17.83
C MET A 63 12.92 1.52 -16.58
N ALA A 64 13.77 0.91 -15.75
CA ALA A 64 13.32 0.29 -14.50
C ALA A 64 12.63 1.30 -13.57
N LEU A 65 13.22 2.50 -13.42
CA LEU A 65 12.63 3.58 -12.62
C LEU A 65 11.28 4.05 -13.19
N THR A 66 11.16 4.18 -14.51
CA THR A 66 9.92 4.63 -15.16
C THR A 66 8.78 3.64 -14.92
N GLN A 67 9.06 2.34 -15.02
CA GLN A 67 8.06 1.30 -14.74
C GLN A 67 7.55 1.38 -13.31
N VAL A 68 8.47 1.55 -12.35
CA VAL A 68 8.13 1.71 -10.93
C VAL A 68 7.27 2.97 -10.72
N ALA A 69 7.64 4.10 -11.33
CA ALA A 69 6.86 5.34 -11.24
C ALA A 69 5.44 5.22 -11.80
N MET A 70 5.28 4.54 -12.95
CA MET A 70 3.97 4.25 -13.53
C MET A 70 3.13 3.35 -12.62
N GLN A 71 3.73 2.29 -12.07
CA GLN A 71 3.04 1.40 -11.13
C GLN A 71 2.55 2.14 -9.87
N TYR A 72 3.34 3.07 -9.33
CA TYR A 72 2.92 3.90 -8.20
C TYR A 72 1.70 4.76 -8.54
N THR A 73 1.70 5.40 -9.71
CA THR A 73 0.60 6.27 -10.15
C THR A 73 -0.70 5.47 -10.32
N GLN A 74 -0.64 4.31 -10.99
CA GLN A 74 -1.80 3.45 -11.18
C GLN A 74 -2.34 2.92 -9.86
N SER A 75 -1.45 2.45 -8.98
CA SER A 75 -1.84 1.94 -7.66
C SER A 75 -2.53 3.02 -6.81
N THR A 76 -2.04 4.26 -6.89
CA THR A 76 -2.63 5.40 -6.19
C THR A 76 -4.01 5.75 -6.75
N SER A 77 -4.15 5.81 -8.07
CA SER A 77 -5.44 6.06 -8.72
C SER A 77 -6.50 5.02 -8.32
N HIS A 78 -6.14 3.73 -8.35
CA HIS A 78 -7.03 2.66 -7.91
C HIS A 78 -7.37 2.72 -6.42
N ALA A 79 -6.42 3.14 -5.57
CA ALA A 79 -6.69 3.32 -4.14
C ALA A 79 -7.71 4.44 -3.91
N ILE A 80 -7.55 5.58 -4.57
CA ILE A 80 -8.50 6.70 -4.51
C ILE A 80 -9.89 6.25 -4.98
N LEU A 81 -9.96 5.55 -6.11
CA LEU A 81 -11.21 5.05 -6.67
C LEU A 81 -11.95 4.09 -5.71
N ARG A 82 -11.22 3.18 -5.06
CA ARG A 82 -11.79 2.30 -4.02
C ARG A 82 -12.32 3.08 -2.83
N THR A 83 -11.61 4.11 -2.39
CA THR A 83 -12.09 4.98 -1.30
C THR A 83 -13.37 5.70 -1.70
N LYS A 84 -13.46 6.23 -2.93
CA LYS A 84 -14.70 6.83 -3.45
C LYS A 84 -15.86 5.83 -3.43
N ALA A 85 -15.65 4.62 -3.96
CA ALA A 85 -16.65 3.55 -4.00
C ALA A 85 -17.10 3.14 -2.58
N GLN A 86 -16.17 3.06 -1.63
CA GLN A 86 -16.48 2.78 -0.22
C GLN A 86 -17.41 3.84 0.38
N PHE A 87 -17.18 5.12 0.12
CA PHE A 87 -18.10 6.18 0.57
C PHE A 87 -19.49 6.04 -0.05
N VAL A 88 -19.57 5.67 -1.33
CA VAL A 88 -20.86 5.40 -1.99
C VAL A 88 -21.59 4.24 -1.32
N ALA A 89 -20.89 3.13 -1.03
CA ALA A 89 -21.47 1.96 -0.35
C ALA A 89 -21.98 2.32 1.06
N LEU A 90 -21.20 3.07 1.83
CA LEU A 90 -21.57 3.51 3.18
C LEU A 90 -22.77 4.47 3.15
N ASN A 91 -22.84 5.37 2.17
CA ASN A 91 -23.99 6.24 1.99
C ASN A 91 -25.26 5.44 1.68
N GLU A 92 -25.17 4.42 0.81
CA GLU A 92 -26.32 3.56 0.51
C GLU A 92 -26.77 2.73 1.72
N GLN A 93 -25.83 2.19 2.51
CA GLN A 93 -26.17 1.51 3.77
C GLN A 93 -26.94 2.47 4.71
N ALA A 94 -26.39 3.67 4.94
CA ALA A 94 -27.02 4.65 5.82
C ALA A 94 -28.41 5.07 5.32
N LEU A 95 -28.58 5.23 4.00
CA LEU A 95 -29.88 5.53 3.40
C LEU A 95 -30.90 4.42 3.67
N MET A 96 -30.51 3.15 3.48
CA MET A 96 -31.39 2.02 3.76
C MET A 96 -31.79 1.94 5.23
N GLU A 97 -30.87 2.21 6.14
CA GLU A 97 -31.13 2.24 7.58
C GLU A 97 -32.10 3.38 7.96
N ILE A 98 -31.89 4.58 7.43
CA ILE A 98 -32.78 5.73 7.67
C ILE A 98 -34.18 5.48 7.10
N GLN A 99 -34.26 4.90 5.91
CA GLN A 99 -35.53 4.64 5.22
C GLN A 99 -36.26 3.42 5.77
N GLN A 100 -35.62 2.62 6.64
CA GLN A 100 -36.11 1.31 7.08
C GLN A 100 -36.50 0.44 5.87
N ASP A 101 -35.69 0.52 4.80
CA ASP A 101 -35.99 -0.11 3.52
C ASP A 101 -35.85 -1.63 3.61
N TRP A 102 -36.84 -2.38 3.15
CA TRP A 102 -36.84 -3.85 3.21
C TRP A 102 -36.84 -4.44 1.81
N LEU A 103 -35.84 -5.27 1.51
CA LEU A 103 -35.62 -5.79 0.16
C LEU A 103 -36.29 -7.16 0.02
N THR A 104 -36.98 -7.37 -1.09
CA THR A 104 -37.59 -8.66 -1.43
C THR A 104 -36.78 -9.47 -2.44
N GLY A 105 -35.60 -8.97 -2.84
CA GLY A 105 -34.74 -9.60 -3.83
C GLY A 105 -33.52 -8.76 -4.16
N THR A 106 -33.25 -8.58 -5.46
CA THR A 106 -32.15 -7.76 -5.97
C THR A 106 -32.69 -6.42 -6.47
N GLN A 107 -31.97 -5.33 -6.19
CA GLN A 107 -32.28 -4.00 -6.68
C GLN A 107 -31.00 -3.33 -7.16
N SER A 108 -31.07 -2.71 -8.34
CA SER A 108 -29.97 -1.96 -8.92
C SER A 108 -30.31 -0.48 -9.01
N LYS A 109 -29.31 0.38 -8.83
CA LYS A 109 -29.45 1.84 -8.90
C LYS A 109 -28.19 2.47 -9.46
N GLN A 110 -28.36 3.51 -10.28
CA GLN A 110 -27.25 4.32 -10.77
C GLN A 110 -27.19 5.64 -10.02
N VAL A 111 -25.99 6.09 -9.67
CA VAL A 111 -25.77 7.38 -9.02
C VAL A 111 -24.44 7.98 -9.44
N THR A 112 -24.42 9.29 -9.66
CA THR A 112 -23.17 10.03 -9.91
C THR A 112 -22.73 10.72 -8.62
N LEU A 113 -21.56 10.32 -8.09
CA LEU A 113 -20.99 10.83 -6.85
C LEU A 113 -19.47 10.95 -6.98
N GLN A 114 -18.91 12.01 -6.39
CA GLN A 114 -17.45 12.26 -6.37
C GLN A 114 -16.80 12.26 -7.77
N GLY A 115 -17.54 12.74 -8.77
CA GLY A 115 -17.10 12.85 -10.16
C GLY A 115 -17.15 11.56 -10.97
N GLU A 116 -17.58 10.45 -10.39
CA GLU A 116 -17.74 9.17 -11.10
C GLU A 116 -19.21 8.77 -11.15
N SER A 117 -19.58 7.97 -12.14
CA SER A 117 -20.89 7.31 -12.20
C SER A 117 -20.78 5.88 -11.71
N TRP A 118 -21.67 5.53 -10.79
CA TRP A 118 -21.66 4.26 -10.07
C TRP A 118 -22.92 3.48 -10.35
N GLN A 119 -22.76 2.18 -10.56
CA GLN A 119 -23.82 1.20 -10.44
C GLN A 119 -23.74 0.59 -9.04
N ILE A 120 -24.86 0.62 -8.32
CA ILE A 120 -25.03 0.02 -7.01
C ILE A 120 -26.00 -1.14 -7.18
N ASP A 121 -25.53 -2.36 -6.96
CA ASP A 121 -26.34 -3.57 -6.99
C ASP A 121 -26.50 -4.09 -5.56
N LYS A 122 -27.74 -4.20 -5.11
CA LYS A 122 -28.12 -4.64 -3.78
C LYS A 122 -28.81 -5.98 -3.88
N SER A 123 -28.45 -6.95 -3.05
CA SER A 123 -29.18 -8.21 -2.93
C SER A 123 -29.42 -8.55 -1.48
N ALA A 124 -30.65 -8.98 -1.16
CA ALA A 124 -30.98 -9.43 0.18
C ALA A 124 -31.13 -10.95 0.23
N GLN A 125 -30.61 -11.53 1.31
CA GLN A 125 -30.81 -12.94 1.66
C GLN A 125 -31.48 -13.05 3.03
N PRO A 126 -32.46 -13.97 3.18
CA PRO A 126 -33.09 -14.22 4.46
C PRO A 126 -32.07 -14.77 5.47
N THR A 127 -32.30 -14.46 6.75
CA THR A 127 -31.52 -15.04 7.85
C THR A 127 -32.39 -15.92 8.73
N ILE A 128 -31.80 -16.55 9.75
CA ILE A 128 -32.53 -17.36 10.73
C ILE A 128 -33.56 -16.51 11.51
N SER A 129 -33.28 -15.22 11.69
CA SER A 129 -34.21 -14.29 12.33
C SER A 129 -35.13 -13.66 11.27
N PRO A 130 -36.46 -13.82 11.37
CA PRO A 130 -37.39 -13.39 10.31
C PRO A 130 -37.46 -11.86 10.12
N ASN A 131 -36.98 -11.09 11.10
CA ASN A 131 -36.93 -9.62 11.06
C ASN A 131 -35.53 -9.08 10.73
N VAL A 132 -34.60 -9.94 10.32
CA VAL A 132 -33.24 -9.56 9.93
C VAL A 132 -32.93 -10.16 8.55
N GLN A 133 -32.47 -9.31 7.64
CA GLN A 133 -31.96 -9.71 6.32
C GLN A 133 -30.48 -9.40 6.22
N ARG A 134 -29.71 -10.30 5.58
CA ARG A 134 -28.34 -9.99 5.15
C ARG A 134 -28.45 -9.24 3.83
N VAL A 135 -27.92 -8.04 3.77
CA VAL A 135 -27.87 -7.23 2.55
C VAL A 135 -26.44 -7.17 2.06
N GLU A 136 -26.28 -7.47 0.78
CA GLU A 136 -25.03 -7.40 0.06
C GLU A 136 -25.10 -6.26 -0.95
N VAL A 137 -24.15 -5.33 -0.88
CA VAL A 137 -24.06 -4.15 -1.75
C VAL A 137 -22.77 -4.23 -2.53
N GLN A 138 -22.89 -4.32 -3.84
CA GLN A 138 -21.80 -4.25 -4.80
C GLN A 138 -21.81 -2.87 -5.46
N VAL A 139 -20.66 -2.19 -5.42
CA VAL A 139 -20.45 -0.91 -6.11
C VAL A 139 -19.48 -1.13 -7.26
N SER A 140 -19.91 -0.72 -8.44
CA SER A 140 -19.18 -0.88 -9.72
C SER A 140 -19.16 0.45 -10.46
N LEU A 141 -18.13 0.69 -11.27
CA LEU A 141 -18.13 1.83 -12.18
C LEU A 141 -19.18 1.64 -13.27
N PHE A 142 -19.87 2.71 -13.62
CA PHE A 142 -20.82 2.75 -14.72
C PHE A 142 -20.31 3.69 -15.80
N ASN A 143 -20.10 3.13 -16.99
CA ASN A 143 -19.63 3.90 -18.14
C ASN A 143 -20.84 4.50 -18.88
N LEU A 144 -20.97 5.83 -18.81
CA LEU A 144 -22.10 6.54 -19.39
C LEU A 144 -22.16 6.47 -20.93
N ASP A 145 -21.00 6.38 -21.60
CA ASP A 145 -20.92 6.40 -23.06
C ASP A 145 -21.32 5.05 -23.68
N THR A 146 -20.91 3.95 -23.02
CA THR A 146 -21.17 2.58 -23.49
C THR A 146 -22.41 1.95 -22.86
N GLY A 147 -22.92 2.54 -21.76
CA GLY A 147 -24.01 1.98 -20.96
C GLY A 147 -23.64 0.68 -20.24
N GLN A 148 -22.35 0.37 -20.13
CA GLN A 148 -21.85 -0.88 -19.52
C GLN A 148 -21.44 -0.68 -18.07
N VAL A 149 -21.66 -1.71 -17.26
CA VAL A 149 -21.15 -1.80 -15.89
C VAL A 149 -19.77 -2.44 -15.93
N GLU A 150 -18.78 -1.77 -15.38
CA GLU A 150 -17.43 -2.28 -15.26
C GLU A 150 -17.30 -3.28 -14.10
N ALA A 151 -16.10 -3.83 -13.89
CA ALA A 151 -15.84 -4.73 -12.79
C ALA A 151 -16.14 -4.07 -11.42
N GLY A 152 -16.65 -4.89 -10.50
CA GLY A 152 -16.94 -4.47 -9.13
C GLY A 152 -15.71 -3.91 -8.41
N ILE A 153 -15.85 -2.72 -7.83
CA ILE A 153 -14.76 -2.02 -7.14
C ILE A 153 -14.76 -2.31 -5.65
N THR A 154 -15.94 -2.33 -5.04
CA THR A 154 -16.08 -2.51 -3.59
C THR A 154 -17.37 -3.23 -3.28
N HIS A 155 -17.32 -4.07 -2.26
CA HIS A 155 -18.41 -4.90 -1.80
C HIS A 155 -18.55 -4.75 -0.29
N LEU A 156 -19.78 -4.55 0.17
CA LEU A 156 -20.13 -4.36 1.57
C LEU A 156 -21.28 -5.30 1.92
N VAL A 157 -21.21 -5.92 3.10
CA VAL A 157 -22.29 -6.72 3.65
C VAL A 157 -22.69 -6.14 4.99
N PHE A 158 -23.98 -5.96 5.20
CA PHE A 158 -24.52 -5.55 6.47
C PHE A 158 -25.82 -6.30 6.78
N PHE A 159 -26.25 -6.24 8.03
CA PHE A 159 -27.52 -6.80 8.46
C PHE A 159 -28.52 -5.68 8.63
N ASN A 160 -29.63 -5.77 7.91
CA ASN A 160 -30.71 -4.81 7.99
C ASN A 160 -31.85 -5.44 8.79
N HIS A 161 -32.33 -4.71 9.80
CA HIS A 161 -33.38 -5.17 10.70
C HIS A 161 -34.61 -4.28 10.58
N ARG A 162 -35.78 -4.87 10.77
CA ARG A 162 -37.04 -4.12 10.91
C ARG A 162 -37.64 -4.33 12.29
N ALA A 163 -38.26 -3.30 12.85
CA ALA A 163 -39.03 -3.46 14.08
C ALA A 163 -40.17 -4.47 13.84
N ALA A 164 -40.36 -5.40 14.78
CA ALA A 164 -41.55 -6.23 14.80
C ALA A 164 -42.75 -5.29 15.06
N GLN A 165 -43.68 -5.25 14.10
CA GLN A 165 -44.98 -4.59 14.28
C GLN A 165 -45.82 -5.36 15.29
#